data_AF-A0A2U0S3D2-F1
#
_entry.id   AF-A0A2U0S3D2-F1
#
_cell.length_a   1.000
_cell.length_b   1.000
_cell.length_c   1.000
_cell.angle_alpha   90.00
_cell.angle_beta   90.00
_cell.angle_gamma   90.00
#
_symmetry.space_group_name_H-M   'P 1'
#
loop_
_entity.id
_entity.type
_entity.pdbx_description
1 polymer ?
#
loop_
_entity_poly.entity_id
_entity_poly.type
_entity_poly.pdbx_seq_one_letter_code
_entity_poly.pdbx_strand_id
1 'polypeptide(L)'
;MTTPENEVNIGPKKLTRFERARIVGARALQIAMGAPILIEVPEGRAGPIDIALMELTSNILPLTVRRTLPNGSYQDIPLKWLTPA
;
A
#
# COMPACT_ATOMS: atom_id res chain seq x y z
N MET A 1 17.73 -0.16 -24.16
CA MET A 1 16.97 -1.12 -23.34
C MET A 1 15.94 -0.32 -22.56
N THR A 2 14.75 -0.14 -23.11
CA THR A 2 13.64 0.56 -22.43
C THR A 2 13.06 -0.40 -21.40
N THR A 3 13.27 -0.13 -20.11
CA THR A 3 12.57 -0.81 -19.02
C THR A 3 11.06 -0.78 -19.31
N PRO A 4 10.33 -1.91 -19.22
CA PRO A 4 8.89 -1.87 -19.41
C PRO A 4 8.32 -0.93 -18.36
N GLU A 5 7.67 0.14 -18.81
CA GLU A 5 6.89 1.01 -17.95
C GLU A 5 5.94 0.11 -17.16
N ASN A 6 5.83 0.32 -15.85
CA ASN A 6 5.01 -0.50 -14.95
C ASN A 6 3.55 -0.55 -15.45
N GLU A 7 3.23 -1.54 -16.29
CA GLU A 7 1.94 -1.64 -16.98
C GLU A 7 0.87 -2.19 -16.03
N VAL A 8 0.16 -1.26 -15.40
CA VAL A 8 -1.12 -1.57 -14.76
C VAL A 8 -2.14 -1.80 -15.88
N ASN A 9 -2.47 -3.07 -16.14
CA ASN A 9 -3.40 -3.53 -17.17
C ASN A 9 -4.82 -3.62 -16.64
N ILE A 10 -4.99 -3.83 -15.33
CA ILE A 10 -6.30 -3.96 -14.67
C ILE A 10 -6.53 -2.76 -13.74
N GLY A 11 -7.55 -1.96 -14.07
CA GLY A 11 -7.99 -0.82 -13.27
C GLY A 11 -7.13 0.44 -13.45
N PRO A 12 -7.36 1.48 -12.63
CA PRO A 12 -6.66 2.76 -12.76
C PRO A 12 -5.19 2.67 -12.32
N LYS A 13 -4.30 3.43 -12.96
CA LYS A 13 -2.86 3.53 -12.58
C LYS A 13 -2.60 4.18 -11.20
N LYS A 14 -3.65 4.50 -10.45
CA LYS A 14 -3.58 5.13 -9.11
C LYS A 14 -4.20 4.22 -8.07
N LEU A 15 -3.75 4.36 -6.83
CA LEU A 15 -4.37 3.70 -5.68
C LEU A 15 -5.79 4.24 -5.46
N THR A 16 -6.78 3.36 -5.43
CA THR A 16 -8.17 3.76 -5.16
C THR A 16 -8.36 4.09 -3.68
N ARG A 17 -9.39 4.88 -3.35
CA ARG A 17 -9.72 5.20 -1.95
C ARG A 17 -9.99 3.94 -1.10
N PHE A 18 -10.54 2.90 -1.71
CA PHE A 18 -10.86 1.63 -1.04
C PHE A 18 -9.60 0.81 -0.77
N GLU A 19 -8.72 0.68 -1.76
CA GLU A 19 -7.41 0.02 -1.58
C GLU A 19 -6.60 0.73 -0.51
N ARG A 20 -6.56 2.08 -0.55
CA ARG A 20 -5.90 2.89 0.47
C ARG A 20 -6.42 2.60 1.87
N ALA A 21 -7.74 2.66 2.06
CA ALA A 21 -8.35 2.37 3.36
C ALA A 21 -8.07 0.95 3.84
N ARG A 22 -8.11 -0.04 2.93
CA ARG A 22 -7.84 -1.45 3.24
C ARG A 22 -6.39 -1.67 3.67
N ILE A 23 -5.43 -1.07 2.97
CA ILE A 23 -4.01 -1.17 3.31
C ILE A 23 -3.74 -0.54 4.67
N VAL A 24 -4.24 0.67 4.92
CA VAL A 24 -4.07 1.35 6.22
C VAL A 24 -4.68 0.52 7.34
N GLY A 25 -5.89 -0.01 7.16
CA GLY A 25 -6.54 -0.84 8.17
C GLY A 25 -5.78 -2.13 8.47
N ALA A 26 -5.33 -2.84 7.43
CA ALA A 26 -4.54 -4.06 7.59
C ALA A 26 -3.19 -3.77 8.27
N ARG A 27 -2.52 -2.68 7.89
CA ARG A 27 -1.24 -2.30 8.47
C ARG A 27 -1.37 -1.81 9.91
N ALA A 28 -2.40 -1.03 10.23
CA ALA A 28 -2.69 -0.60 11.60
C ALA A 28 -2.95 -1.81 12.51
N LEU A 29 -3.63 -2.85 12.01
CA LEU A 29 -3.83 -4.09 12.75
C LEU A 29 -2.50 -4.82 13.01
N GLN A 30 -1.62 -4.90 12.01
CA GLN A 30 -0.28 -5.47 12.20
C GLN A 30 0.50 -4.74 13.30
N ILE A 31 0.50 -3.40 13.27
CA ILE A 31 1.17 -2.58 14.29
C ILE A 31 0.54 -2.81 15.67
N ALA A 32 -0.79 -2.86 15.76
CA ALA A 32 -1.50 -3.15 17.01
C ALA A 32 -1.16 -4.55 17.57
N MET A 33 -0.82 -5.51 16.71
CA MET A 33 -0.35 -6.84 17.08
C MET A 33 1.15 -6.91 17.39
N GLY A 34 1.85 -5.77 17.42
CA GLY A 34 3.28 -5.71 17.74
C GLY A 34 4.22 -5.98 16.56
N ALA A 35 3.73 -5.88 15.31
CA ALA A 35 4.60 -5.96 14.14
C ALA A 35 5.61 -4.80 14.12
N PRO A 36 6.82 -5.00 13.58
CA PRO A 36 7.83 -3.96 13.50
C PRO A 36 7.38 -2.81 12.60
N ILE A 37 7.60 -1.59 13.09
CA ILE A 37 7.37 -0.34 12.38
C ILE A 37 8.63 -0.03 11.56
N LEU A 38 8.45 0.39 10.32
CA LEU A 38 9.54 0.59 9.36
C LEU A 38 9.99 2.05 9.23
N ILE A 39 9.30 2.98 9.90
CA ILE A 39 9.64 4.41 9.98
C ILE A 39 10.06 4.80 11.40
N GLU A 40 10.85 5.87 11.50
CA GLU A 40 11.08 6.54 12.77
C GLU A 40 9.79 7.24 13.19
N VAL A 41 9.20 6.82 14.31
CA VAL A 41 8.02 7.47 14.87
C VAL A 41 8.49 8.72 15.63
N PRO A 42 8.09 9.94 15.20
CA PRO A 42 8.46 11.14 15.95
C PRO A 42 7.92 11.05 17.38
N GLU A 43 8.69 11.56 18.35
CA GLU A 43 8.35 11.48 19.78
C GLU A 43 7.02 12.20 20.09
N GLY A 44 5.94 11.42 20.04
CA GLY A 44 4.57 11.85 20.23
C GLY A 44 3.67 10.67 19.89
N ARG A 45 2.71 10.34 20.76
CA ARG A 45 1.81 9.18 20.63
C ARG A 45 1.04 9.22 19.30
N ALA A 46 1.62 8.68 18.24
CA ALA A 46 0.92 8.36 17.01
C ALA A 46 0.20 7.03 17.22
N GLY A 47 -1.11 6.98 16.97
CA GLY A 47 -1.87 5.73 17.03
C GLY A 47 -1.42 4.76 15.93
N PRO A 48 -1.79 3.46 16.01
CA PRO A 48 -1.45 2.49 14.97
C PRO A 48 -1.91 2.89 13.56
N ILE A 49 -3.01 3.63 13.47
CA ILE A 49 -3.54 4.16 12.21
C ILE A 49 -2.65 5.27 11.66
N ASP A 50 -2.20 6.19 12.52
CA ASP A 50 -1.36 7.32 12.11
C ASP A 50 -0.01 6.81 11.61
N ILE A 51 0.58 5.83 12.31
CA ILE A 51 1.82 5.17 11.92
C ILE A 51 1.63 4.46 10.57
N ALA A 52 0.55 3.69 10.39
CA ALA A 52 0.26 3.03 9.12
C ALA A 52 0.08 4.02 7.96
N LEU A 53 -0.51 5.19 8.22
CA LEU A 53 -0.69 6.25 7.24
C LEU A 53 0.66 6.87 6.84
N MET A 54 1.53 7.13 7.82
CA MET A 54 2.90 7.62 7.58
C MET A 54 3.71 6.63 6.75
N GLU A 55 3.68 5.34 7.08
CA GLU A 55 4.38 4.29 6.32
C GLU A 55 3.86 4.19 4.87
N LEU A 56 2.54 4.35 4.68
CA LEU A 56 1.93 4.38 3.35
C LEU A 56 2.43 5.59 2.54
N THR A 57 2.48 6.77 3.16
CA THR A 57 2.98 7.99 2.48
C THR A 57 4.46 7.93 2.14
N SER A 58 5.26 7.22 2.95
CA SER A 58 6.68 6.99 2.70
C SER A 58 6.95 5.90 1.64
N ASN A 59 5.92 5.21 1.13
CA ASN A 59 6.01 4.18 0.08
C ASN A 59 7.03 3.05 0.40
N ILE A 60 7.18 2.74 1.68
CA ILE A 60 8.11 1.71 2.18
C ILE A 60 7.43 0.36 2.45
N LEU A 61 6.09 0.31 2.40
CA LEU A 61 5.35 -0.91 2.70
C LEU A 61 5.53 -1.96 1.58
N PRO A 62 6.04 -3.18 1.89
CA PRO A 62 6.23 -4.24 0.92
C PRO A 62 4.91 -4.98 0.64
N LEU A 63 3.91 -4.26 0.12
CA LEU A 63 2.57 -4.78 -0.16
C LEU A 63 2.26 -4.82 -1.66
N THR A 64 1.44 -5.78 -2.05
CA THR A 64 0.95 -5.96 -3.42
C THR A 64 -0.58 -5.95 -3.40
N VAL A 65 -1.19 -5.24 -4.35
CA VAL A 65 -2.64 -5.19 -4.53
C VAL A 65 -3.02 -6.12 -5.67
N ARG A 66 -3.80 -7.15 -5.36
CA ARG A 66 -4.42 -8.01 -6.37
C ARG A 66 -5.74 -7.42 -6.82
N ARG A 67 -5.87 -7.08 -8.10
CA ARG A 67 -7.14 -6.68 -8.72
C ARG A 67 -7.70 -7.82 -9.54
N THR A 68 -8.92 -8.24 -9.22
CA THR A 68 -9.61 -9.33 -9.92
C THR A 68 -10.77 -8.77 -10.74
N LEU A 69 -10.85 -9.17 -12.01
CA LEU A 69 -11.96 -8.86 -12.91
C LEU A 69 -13.11 -9.88 -12.71
N PRO A 70 -14.35 -9.54 -13.11
CA PRO A 70 -15.48 -10.46 -13.01
C PRO A 70 -15.31 -11.78 -13.76
N ASN A 71 -14.43 -11.82 -14.77
CA ASN A 71 -14.07 -13.02 -15.53
C ASN A 71 -13.07 -13.95 -14.80
N GLY A 72 -12.65 -13.60 -13.58
CA GLY A 72 -11.69 -14.37 -12.78
C GLY A 72 -10.21 -14.09 -13.08
N SER A 73 -9.90 -13.33 -14.14
CA SER A 73 -8.52 -12.87 -14.37
C SER A 73 -8.10 -11.86 -13.29
N TYR A 74 -6.82 -11.88 -12.91
CA TYR A 74 -6.30 -10.97 -11.90
C TYR A 74 -4.92 -10.43 -12.28
N GLN A 75 -4.57 -9.29 -11.71
CA GLN A 75 -3.24 -8.72 -11.80
C GLN A 75 -2.74 -8.36 -10.41
N ASP A 76 -1.52 -8.79 -10.11
CA ASP A 76 -0.80 -8.44 -8.89
C ASP A 76 0.02 -7.17 -9.16
N ILE A 77 -0.37 -6.07 -8.52
CA ILE A 77 0.21 -4.75 -8.73
C ILE A 77 0.98 -4.35 -7.47
N PRO A 78 2.32 -4.24 -7.52
CA PRO A 78 3.11 -3.72 -6.42
C PRO A 78 2.66 -2.30 -6.02
N LEU A 79 2.56 -2.03 -4.72
CA LEU A 79 2.11 -0.74 -4.21
C LEU A 79 2.99 0.42 -4.72
N LYS A 80 4.30 0.16 -4.89
CA LYS A 80 5.29 1.08 -5.43
C LYS A 80 4.90 1.68 -6.79
N TRP A 81 4.07 0.98 -7.57
CA TRP A 81 3.63 1.42 -8.90
C TRP A 81 2.38 2.33 -8.85
N LEU A 82 1.65 2.33 -7.73
CA LEU A 82 0.34 2.99 -7.59
C LEU A 82 0.39 4.31 -6.80
N THR A 83 1.43 4.51 -6.00
CA THR A 83 1.67 5.74 -5.24
C THR A 83 2.48 6.74 -6.08
N PRO A 84 2.02 7.99 -6.25
CA PRO A 84 2.86 9.05 -6.77
C PRO A 84 4.00 9.32 -5.78
N ALA A 85 5.23 9.41 -6.29
CA ALA A 85 6.40 9.84 -5.53
C ALA A 85 6.31 11.32 -5.14
#